data_AF-A0A4D8S3G0-F1
#
_entry.id   AF-A0A4D8S3G0-F1
#
_cell.length_a   1.000
_cell.length_b   1.000
_cell.length_c   1.000
_cell.angle_alpha   90.00
_cell.angle_beta   90.00
_cell.angle_gamma   90.00
#
_symmetry.space_group_name_H-M   'P 1'
#
loop_
_entity.id
_entity.type
_entity.pdbx_description
1 polymer ?
#
loop_
_entity_poly.entity_id
_entity_poly.type
_entity_poly.pdbx_seq_one_letter_code
_entity_poly.pdbx_strand_id
1 'polypeptide(L)'
;MRWLKKRDAVIYFLLWKKFRNTGFTLLEAYSYLDPYFSKKITKSTIRYMSRVGLLITKENQMYLLPLEEYLELISLPYLKRRATLRHRIQGSL
;
A
#
# COMPACT_ATOMS: atom_id res chain seq x y z
N MET A 1 -7.05 -9.55 3.75
CA MET A 1 -5.63 -9.56 4.14
C MET A 1 -4.97 -8.37 3.46
N ARG A 2 -4.28 -7.52 4.20
CA ARG A 2 -3.77 -6.22 3.76
C ARG A 2 -2.40 -6.38 3.08
N TRP A 3 -2.34 -7.12 1.97
CA TRP A 3 -1.11 -7.22 1.18
C TRP A 3 -1.29 -6.44 -0.11
N LEU A 4 -0.26 -5.72 -0.53
CA LEU A 4 -0.24 -5.06 -1.83
C LEU A 4 -0.37 -6.11 -2.92
N LYS A 5 -1.32 -5.93 -3.86
CA LYS A 5 -1.30 -6.70 -5.10
C LYS A 5 -0.11 -6.24 -5.93
N LYS A 6 0.33 -7.06 -6.90
CA LYS A 6 1.45 -6.74 -7.81
C LYS A 6 1.34 -5.32 -8.39
N ARG A 7 0.15 -4.94 -8.86
CA ARG A 7 -0.10 -3.59 -9.40
C ARG A 7 0.05 -2.49 -8.35
N ASP A 8 -0.50 -2.70 -7.15
CA ASP A 8 -0.44 -1.71 -6.07
C ASP A 8 1.01 -1.50 -5.61
N ALA A 9 1.80 -2.59 -5.57
CA ALA A 9 3.24 -2.54 -5.27
C ALA A 9 4.03 -1.77 -6.33
N VAL A 10 3.73 -1.95 -7.62
CA VAL A 10 4.38 -1.19 -8.70
C VAL A 10 4.04 0.29 -8.61
N ILE A 11 2.76 0.64 -8.41
CA ILE A 11 2.32 2.03 -8.25
C ILE A 11 2.96 2.66 -7.02
N TYR A 12 2.98 1.93 -5.88
CA TYR A 12 3.66 2.35 -4.66
C TYR A 12 5.11 2.71 -4.96
N PHE A 13 5.84 1.78 -5.58
CA PHE A 13 7.26 1.94 -5.84
C PHE A 13 7.54 3.16 -6.74
N LEU A 14 6.75 3.35 -7.80
CA LEU A 14 6.92 4.48 -8.73
C LEU A 14 6.67 5.82 -8.02
N LEU A 15 5.58 5.93 -7.26
CA LEU A 15 5.24 7.14 -6.50
C LEU A 15 6.27 7.39 -5.39
N TRP A 16 6.68 6.35 -4.66
CA TRP A 16 7.72 6.43 -3.62
C TRP A 16 9.03 6.95 -4.20
N LYS A 17 9.51 6.34 -5.28
CA LYS A 17 10.76 6.75 -5.94
C LYS A 17 10.75 8.21 -6.37
N LYS A 18 9.58 8.71 -6.81
CA LYS A 18 9.44 10.08 -7.32
C LYS A 18 9.22 11.12 -6.22
N PHE A 19 8.42 10.80 -5.20
CA PHE A 19 7.82 11.79 -4.31
C PHE A 19 8.10 11.56 -2.81
N ARG A 20 8.91 10.56 -2.43
CA ARG A 20 9.17 10.22 -1.00
C ARG A 20 9.56 11.41 -0.10
N ASN A 21 10.24 12.43 -0.64
CA ASN A 21 10.73 13.57 0.13
C ASN A 21 9.79 14.79 0.07
N THR A 22 8.99 14.91 -0.98
CA THR A 22 8.20 16.11 -1.28
C THR A 22 6.72 15.93 -0.96
N GLY A 23 6.24 14.69 -0.96
CA GLY A 23 4.82 14.40 -1.08
C GLY A 23 4.32 14.65 -2.50
N PHE A 24 3.04 14.37 -2.73
CA PHE A 24 2.36 14.60 -3.99
C PHE A 24 0.86 14.83 -3.82
N THR A 25 0.27 15.55 -4.76
CA THR A 25 -1.17 15.67 -4.95
C THR A 25 -1.71 14.54 -5.81
N LEU A 26 -3.04 14.37 -5.79
CA LEU A 26 -3.70 13.38 -6.65
C LEU A 26 -3.47 13.68 -8.15
N LEU A 27 -3.39 14.96 -8.52
CA LEU A 27 -3.16 15.37 -9.90
C LEU A 27 -1.74 15.01 -10.36
N GLU A 28 -0.73 15.26 -9.54
CA GLU A 28 0.65 14.87 -9.84
C GLU A 28 0.82 13.36 -9.97
N ALA A 29 0.15 12.59 -9.11
CA ALA A 29 0.12 11.14 -9.23
C ALA A 29 -0.52 10.67 -10.54
N TYR A 30 -1.59 11.32 -11.00
CA TYR A 30 -2.17 11.02 -12.31
C TYR A 30 -1.20 11.35 -13.44
N SER A 31 -0.66 12.57 -13.47
CA SER A 31 0.25 13.00 -14.52
C SER A 31 1.50 12.13 -14.62
N TYR A 32 2.05 11.68 -13.48
CA TYR A 32 3.23 10.83 -13.47
C TYR A 32 2.95 9.38 -13.90
N LEU A 33 1.73 8.87 -13.66
CA LEU A 33 1.36 7.48 -13.94
C LEU A 33 0.58 7.29 -15.24
N ASP A 34 0.13 8.36 -15.89
CA ASP A 34 -0.73 8.36 -17.09
C ASP A 34 -0.22 7.45 -18.22
N PRO A 35 1.09 7.34 -18.50
CA PRO A 35 1.58 6.43 -19.54
C PRO A 35 1.36 4.94 -19.25
N TYR A 36 1.13 4.58 -17.98
CA TYR A 36 1.11 3.19 -17.51
C TYR A 36 -0.23 2.78 -16.90
N PHE A 37 -0.95 3.71 -16.28
CA PHE A 37 -2.16 3.45 -15.52
C PHE A 37 -3.21 4.54 -15.73
N SER A 38 -4.46 4.12 -15.92
CA SER A 38 -5.57 5.07 -15.96
C SER A 38 -5.79 5.78 -14.62
N LYS A 39 -6.35 6.99 -14.67
CA LYS A 39 -6.74 7.77 -13.49
C LYS A 39 -7.61 6.96 -12.51
N LYS A 40 -8.50 6.10 -13.03
CA LYS A 40 -9.34 5.19 -12.21
C LYS A 40 -8.49 4.21 -11.40
N ILE A 41 -7.50 3.58 -12.04
CA ILE A 41 -6.58 2.64 -11.38
C ILE A 41 -5.76 3.36 -10.32
N THR A 42 -5.13 4.48 -10.68
CA THR A 42 -4.33 5.30 -9.76
C THR A 42 -5.15 5.73 -8.55
N LYS A 43 -6.37 6.26 -8.75
CA LYS A 43 -7.26 6.67 -7.66
C LYS A 43 -7.63 5.51 -6.73
N SER A 44 -7.97 4.35 -7.30
CA SER A 44 -8.32 3.16 -6.51
C SER A 44 -7.15 2.67 -5.66
N THR A 45 -5.93 2.78 -6.21
CA THR A 45 -4.70 2.36 -5.54
C THR A 45 -4.33 3.31 -4.42
N ILE A 46 -4.39 4.63 -4.65
CA ILE A 46 -4.17 5.65 -3.62
C ILE A 46 -5.19 5.48 -2.47
N ARG A 47 -6.47 5.28 -2.78
CA ARG A 47 -7.50 4.98 -1.76
C ARG A 47 -7.18 3.71 -0.98
N TYR A 48 -6.71 2.66 -1.64
CA TYR A 48 -6.29 1.45 -0.99
C TYR A 48 -5.13 1.71 -0.01
N MET A 49 -4.09 2.41 -0.47
CA MET A 49 -2.91 2.77 0.34
C MET A 49 -3.29 3.56 1.59
N SER A 50 -4.14 4.58 1.43
CA SER A 50 -4.66 5.35 2.56
C SER A 50 -5.40 4.46 3.56
N ARG A 51 -6.31 3.61 3.07
CA ARG A 51 -7.08 2.70 3.94
C ARG A 51 -6.21 1.68 4.69
N VAL A 52 -5.10 1.24 4.11
CA VAL A 52 -4.20 0.29 4.77
C VAL A 52 -3.10 0.96 5.60
N GLY A 53 -3.10 2.29 5.67
CA GLY A 53 -2.12 3.07 6.45
C GLY A 53 -0.78 3.26 5.75
N LEU A 54 -0.67 2.95 4.45
CA LEU A 54 0.57 3.15 3.67
C LEU A 54 0.69 4.58 3.10
N LEU A 55 -0.35 5.39 3.25
CA LEU A 55 -0.41 6.78 2.77
C LEU A 55 -1.07 7.64 3.84
N ILE A 56 -0.42 8.75 4.19
CA ILE A 56 -0.94 9.81 5.06
C ILE A 56 -1.15 11.08 4.26
N THR A 57 -2.11 11.89 4.67
CA THR A 57 -2.38 13.20 4.04
C THR A 57 -2.10 14.30 5.05
N LYS A 58 -1.26 15.27 4.68
CA LYS A 58 -0.96 16.47 5.47
C LYS A 58 -0.97 17.67 4.56
N GLU A 59 -1.67 18.74 4.94
CA GLU A 59 -1.67 20.01 4.19
C GLU A 59 -1.94 19.84 2.68
N ASN A 60 -2.93 19.01 2.34
CA ASN A 60 -3.33 18.68 0.97
C ASN A 60 -2.28 17.91 0.14
N GLN A 61 -1.19 17.48 0.76
CA GLN A 61 -0.16 16.61 0.18
C GLN A 61 -0.29 15.19 0.71
N MET A 62 -0.05 14.21 -0.15
CA MET A 62 -0.01 12.80 0.18
C MET A 62 1.44 12.35 0.33
N TYR A 63 1.71 11.67 1.45
CA TYR A 63 3.01 11.08 1.75
C TYR A 63 2.81 9.59 1.91
N LEU A 64 3.60 8.83 1.15
CA LEU A 64 3.70 7.40 1.37
C LEU A 64 4.53 7.16 2.62
N LEU A 65 4.31 6.04 3.30
CA LEU A 65 5.22 5.55 4.34
C LEU A 65 6.27 4.61 3.74
N PRO A 66 7.46 4.50 4.37
CA PRO A 66 8.44 3.48 4.03
C PRO A 66 7.80 2.09 4.00
N LEU A 67 8.24 1.27 3.03
CA LEU A 67 7.69 -0.07 2.86
C LEU A 67 7.95 -0.93 4.09
N GLU A 68 9.10 -0.72 4.75
CA GLU A 68 9.48 -1.39 5.98
C GLU A 68 8.46 -1.13 7.10
N GLU A 69 8.15 0.14 7.39
CA GLU A 69 7.15 0.51 8.41
C GLU A 69 5.78 -0.14 8.12
N TYR A 70 5.37 -0.16 6.85
CA TYR A 70 4.13 -0.85 6.47
C TYR A 70 4.20 -2.36 6.69
N LEU A 71 5.31 -2.99 6.34
CA LEU A 71 5.52 -4.42 6.55
C LEU A 71 5.52 -4.77 8.04
N GLU A 72 6.14 -3.97 8.89
CA GLU A 72 6.10 -4.15 10.35
C GLU A 72 4.65 -4.17 10.87
N LEU A 73 3.83 -3.21 10.41
CA LEU A 73 2.42 -3.10 10.82
C LEU A 73 1.57 -4.31 10.42
N ILE A 74 1.83 -4.93 9.26
CA ILE A 74 0.98 -6.02 8.73
C ILE A 74 1.52 -7.42 8.99
N SER A 75 2.82 -7.58 9.22
CA SER A 75 3.48 -8.89 9.23
C SER A 75 3.11 -9.71 10.47
N LEU A 76 3.21 -9.15 11.68
CA LEU A 76 2.89 -9.88 12.90
C LEU A 76 1.42 -10.35 12.95
N PRO A 77 0.41 -9.50 12.67
CA PRO A 77 -0.98 -9.96 12.59
C PRO A 77 -1.20 -11.04 11.52
N TYR A 78 -0.52 -10.93 10.38
CA TYR A 78 -0.59 -11.93 9.32
C TYR A 78 -0.03 -13.28 9.77
N LEU A 79 1.16 -13.29 10.37
CA LEU A 79 1.82 -14.50 10.84
C LEU A 79 1.01 -15.20 11.95
N LYS A 80 0.50 -14.44 12.93
CA LYS A 80 -0.39 -14.96 13.98
C LYS A 80 -1.61 -15.67 13.39
N ARG A 81 -2.30 -15.03 12.44
CA ARG A 81 -3.45 -15.64 11.75
C ARG A 81 -3.07 -16.93 11.01
N ARG A 82 -1.92 -16.96 10.34
CA ARG A 82 -1.44 -18.15 9.63
C ARG A 82 -1.11 -19.30 10.58
N ALA A 83 -0.48 -19.00 11.72
CA ALA A 83 -0.19 -19.97 12.76
C ALA A 83 -1.48 -20.57 13.34
N THR A 84 -2.47 -19.75 13.71
CA THR A 84 -3.77 -20.23 14.22
C THR A 84 -4.49 -21.14 13.22
N LEU A 85 -4.48 -20.79 11.93
CA LEU A 85 -5.07 -21.63 10.89
C LEU A 85 -4.35 -22.99 10.78
N ARG A 86 -3.02 -23.00 10.87
CA ARG A 86 -2.23 -24.24 10.85
C ARG A 86 -2.56 -25.12 12.05
N HIS A 87 -2.63 -24.56 13.26
CA HIS A 87 -3.01 -25.32 14.45
C HIS A 87 -4.45 -25.85 14.38
N ARG A 88 -5.38 -25.09 13.79
CA ARG A 88 -6.76 -25.56 13.60
C ARG A 88 -6.86 -26.72 12.60
N ILE A 89 -6.05 -26.71 11.55
CA ILE A 89 -6.00 -27.79 10.54
C ILE A 89 -5.28 -29.02 11.10
N GLN A 90 -4.27 -28.83 11.95
CA GLN A 90 -3.48 -29.92 12.54
C GLN A 90 -4.09 -30.51 13.83
N GLY A 91 -4.89 -29.74 14.57
CA GLY A 91 -5.56 -30.16 15.82
C GLY A 91 -7.01 -30.61 15.66
N SER A 92 -7.45 -30.89 14.43
CA SER A 92 -8.72 -31.57 14.13
C SER A 92 -8.50 -33.04 13.76
N LEU A 93 -7.65 -33.72 14.51
CA LEU A 93 -7.44 -35.16 14.56
C LEU A 93 -7.51 -35.60 16.03
#